data_AF-A0A7V8CEP4-F1
#
_entry.id   AF-A0A7V8CEP4-F1
#
_cell.length_a   1.000
_cell.length_b   1.000
_cell.length_c   1.000
_cell.angle_alpha   90.00
_cell.angle_beta   90.00
_cell.angle_gamma   90.00
#
_symmetry.space_group_name_H-M   'P 1'
#
loop_
_entity.id
_entity.type
_entity.pdbx_description
1 polymer ?
#
loop_
_entity_poly.entity_id
_entity_poly.type
_entity_poly.pdbx_seq_one_letter_code
_entity_poly.pdbx_strand_id
1 'polypeptide(L)'
;MFASLSLIFRILLAWAAAIVVAGFVWSGFFHGMDEGPGWVFGLLALFVMVTALGSCIAHIRRVQHAAGRLDAATLSSRQRRQIEVPMDAGPAFALVEAAIAELPRVEDIESAPGSLQVRAYVRRVDPYNGRPPSRWNLPARLAIKRNSVLATVTPGQGTSSVTLLFEPDAGVWADLLAVDEGSNHENAEAVGRAITRRVAEQRRDEQAAAEQTATEKELSVAKLNLLHAQVEPHFLYNTLANAQVLTRTDPPRADQMLGHLIQYLRSSLPSVDESMSTLGVELERTQAYLEILKIRMGARLALQVDVPPALTSLPLPSMALQTLVENAIKHGLEPKPGGGTVWIIARAFEDHVTLTVADDGLGFGQGTSGTGIGLKNLRERLRLTCGERAGVAIVSNFPSGVAATITLPRDAREAIHAA
;
A
#
# COMPACT_ATOMS: atom_id res chain seq x y z
N MET A 1 -30.72 -31.65 -22.03
CA MET A 1 -31.27 -32.97 -22.41
C MET A 1 -30.54 -33.62 -23.58
N PHE A 2 -30.41 -32.96 -24.75
CA PHE A 2 -29.74 -33.53 -25.92
C PHE A 2 -28.27 -33.97 -25.68
N ALA A 3 -27.49 -33.19 -24.91
CA ALA A 3 -26.10 -33.54 -24.59
C ALA A 3 -25.97 -34.84 -23.77
N SER A 4 -26.84 -35.02 -22.77
CA SER A 4 -26.89 -36.22 -21.92
C SER A 4 -27.27 -37.46 -22.72
N LEU A 5 -28.27 -37.33 -23.61
CA LEU A 5 -28.70 -38.41 -24.51
C LEU A 5 -27.60 -38.81 -25.50
N SER A 6 -26.88 -37.83 -26.07
CA SER A 6 -25.78 -38.08 -27.00
C SER A 6 -24.61 -38.82 -26.34
N LEU A 7 -24.25 -38.44 -25.10
CA LEU A 7 -23.21 -39.12 -24.32
C LEU A 7 -23.60 -40.59 -24.04
N ILE A 8 -24.81 -40.81 -23.52
CA ILE A 8 -25.34 -42.16 -23.24
C ILE A 8 -25.32 -43.00 -24.53
N PHE A 9 -25.85 -42.46 -25.63
CA PHE A 9 -25.89 -43.17 -26.91
C PHE A 9 -24.49 -43.57 -27.40
N ARG A 10 -23.52 -42.65 -27.37
CA ARG A 10 -22.14 -42.91 -27.81
C ARG A 10 -21.49 -44.05 -27.01
N ILE A 11 -21.63 -44.03 -25.69
CA ILE A 11 -21.03 -45.02 -24.80
C ILE A 11 -21.71 -46.38 -24.98
N LEU A 12 -23.05 -46.42 -25.05
CA LEU A 12 -23.79 -47.66 -25.29
C LEU A 12 -23.48 -48.27 -26.67
N LEU A 13 -23.31 -47.43 -27.70
CA LEU A 13 -22.92 -47.89 -29.04
C LEU A 13 -21.51 -48.50 -29.03
N ALA A 14 -20.57 -47.88 -28.33
CA ALA A 14 -19.22 -48.41 -28.17
C ALA A 14 -19.20 -49.78 -27.45
N TRP A 15 -19.96 -49.90 -26.36
CA TRP A 15 -20.11 -51.18 -25.65
C TRP A 15 -20.83 -52.23 -26.49
N ALA A 16 -21.85 -51.86 -27.26
CA ALA A 16 -22.53 -52.77 -28.18
C ALA A 16 -21.58 -53.30 -29.26
N ALA A 17 -20.74 -52.46 -29.86
CA ALA A 17 -19.74 -52.88 -30.83
C ALA A 17 -18.70 -53.83 -30.19
N ALA A 18 -18.23 -53.52 -28.96
CA ALA A 18 -17.31 -54.38 -28.23
C ALA A 18 -17.94 -55.75 -27.91
N ILE A 19 -19.23 -55.79 -27.54
CA ILE A 19 -19.99 -57.01 -27.31
C ILE A 19 -20.12 -57.83 -28.59
N VAL A 20 -20.38 -57.20 -29.74
CA VAL A 20 -20.46 -57.91 -31.03
C VAL A 20 -19.13 -58.61 -31.34
N VAL A 21 -18.00 -57.91 -31.19
CA VAL A 21 -16.66 -58.50 -31.37
C VAL A 21 -16.44 -59.66 -30.39
N ALA A 22 -16.79 -59.47 -29.11
CA ALA A 22 -16.70 -60.54 -28.11
C ALA A 22 -17.58 -61.75 -28.46
N GLY A 23 -18.74 -61.52 -29.08
CA GLY A 23 -19.66 -62.56 -29.55
C GLY A 23 -19.06 -63.40 -30.68
N PHE A 24 -18.34 -62.79 -31.62
CA PHE A 24 -17.59 -63.52 -32.65
C PHE A 24 -16.47 -64.38 -32.06
N VAL A 25 -15.78 -63.88 -31.03
CA VAL A 25 -14.76 -64.66 -30.33
C VAL A 25 -15.40 -65.82 -29.57
N TRP A 26 -16.51 -65.56 -28.86
CA TRP A 26 -17.26 -66.57 -28.12
C TRP A 26 -17.78 -67.68 -29.02
N SER A 27 -18.38 -67.33 -30.17
CA SER A 27 -18.87 -68.32 -31.13
C SER A 27 -17.76 -69.18 -31.72
N GLY A 28 -16.56 -68.62 -31.90
CA GLY A 28 -15.37 -69.37 -32.34
C GLY A 28 -14.90 -70.41 -31.31
N PHE A 29 -14.96 -70.12 -30.02
CA PHE A 29 -14.56 -71.07 -28.95
C PHE A 29 -15.51 -72.26 -28.81
N PHE A 30 -16.79 -72.07 -29.11
CA PHE A 30 -17.84 -73.09 -28.97
C PHE A 30 -18.27 -73.69 -30.31
N HIS A 31 -17.47 -73.48 -31.37
CA HIS A 31 -17.75 -74.02 -32.70
C HIS A 31 -17.64 -75.55 -32.69
N GLY A 32 -18.78 -76.24 -32.74
CA GLY A 32 -18.87 -77.72 -32.72
C GLY A 32 -19.65 -78.32 -31.54
N MET A 33 -20.19 -77.52 -30.62
CA MET A 33 -21.21 -77.98 -29.66
C MET A 33 -22.62 -77.73 -30.23
N ASP A 34 -23.45 -78.78 -30.28
CA ASP A 34 -24.84 -78.69 -30.78
C ASP A 34 -25.70 -77.71 -29.96
N GLU A 35 -25.39 -77.54 -28.66
CA GLU A 35 -25.97 -76.52 -27.78
C GLU A 35 -24.87 -75.76 -27.02
N GLY A 36 -24.13 -74.89 -27.71
CA GLY A 36 -23.22 -73.96 -27.04
C GLY A 36 -23.97 -73.04 -26.04
N PRO A 37 -23.33 -72.58 -24.95
CA PRO A 37 -23.96 -71.78 -23.90
C PRO A 37 -24.21 -70.31 -24.31
N GLY A 38 -24.85 -70.08 -25.46
CA GLY A 38 -25.12 -68.73 -26.00
C GLY A 38 -25.98 -67.87 -25.07
N TRP A 39 -26.86 -68.48 -24.27
CA TRP A 39 -27.65 -67.78 -23.25
C TRP A 39 -26.78 -67.15 -22.16
N VAL A 40 -25.65 -67.78 -21.80
CA VAL A 40 -24.68 -67.25 -20.82
C VAL A 40 -24.03 -65.99 -21.39
N PHE A 41 -23.63 -66.02 -22.66
CA PHE A 41 -23.10 -64.85 -23.34
C PHE A 41 -24.14 -63.71 -23.39
N GLY A 42 -25.40 -64.02 -23.70
CA GLY A 42 -26.48 -63.04 -23.71
C GLY A 42 -26.69 -62.36 -22.34
N LEU A 43 -26.65 -63.13 -21.24
CA LEU A 43 -26.74 -62.59 -19.88
C LEU A 43 -25.53 -61.72 -19.51
N LEU A 44 -24.31 -62.14 -19.89
CA LEU A 44 -23.09 -61.36 -19.67
C LEU A 44 -23.12 -60.04 -20.46
N ALA A 45 -23.54 -60.10 -21.72
CA ALA A 45 -23.70 -58.92 -22.58
C ALA A 45 -24.73 -57.94 -22.00
N LEU A 46 -25.88 -58.45 -21.53
CA LEU A 46 -26.90 -57.64 -20.86
C LEU A 46 -26.36 -56.99 -19.59
N PHE A 47 -25.64 -57.74 -18.75
CA PHE A 47 -25.03 -57.23 -17.54
C PHE A 47 -24.04 -56.08 -17.83
N VAL A 48 -23.17 -56.25 -18.83
CA VAL A 48 -22.24 -55.19 -19.27
C VAL A 48 -23.01 -53.95 -19.73
N MET A 49 -24.04 -54.09 -20.56
CA MET A 49 -24.85 -52.96 -21.02
C MET A 49 -25.57 -52.22 -19.87
N VAL A 50 -26.10 -52.96 -18.89
CA VAL A 50 -26.73 -52.37 -17.69
C VAL A 50 -25.71 -51.60 -16.85
N THR A 51 -24.51 -52.15 -16.66
CA THR A 51 -23.44 -51.45 -15.91
C THR A 51 -22.91 -50.21 -16.66
N ALA A 52 -22.81 -50.27 -17.98
CA ALA A 52 -22.45 -49.12 -18.82
C ALA A 52 -23.52 -48.01 -18.73
N LEU A 53 -24.81 -48.36 -18.82
CA LEU A 53 -25.91 -47.41 -18.64
C LEU A 53 -25.91 -46.79 -17.24
N GLY A 54 -25.74 -47.61 -16.20
CA GLY A 54 -25.63 -47.16 -14.81
C GLY A 54 -24.47 -46.19 -14.60
N SER A 55 -23.33 -46.46 -15.23
CA SER A 55 -22.13 -45.60 -15.16
C SER A 55 -22.35 -44.24 -15.84
N CYS A 56 -23.05 -44.22 -16.99
CA CYS A 56 -23.45 -42.97 -17.65
C CYS A 56 -24.40 -42.14 -16.78
N ILE A 57 -25.42 -42.78 -16.19
CA ILE A 57 -26.38 -42.11 -15.30
C ILE A 57 -25.68 -41.56 -14.06
N ALA A 58 -24.76 -42.34 -13.45
CA ALA A 58 -23.98 -41.92 -12.30
C ALA A 58 -23.05 -40.73 -12.63
N HIS A 59 -22.41 -40.72 -13.80
CA HIS A 59 -21.63 -39.58 -14.27
C HIS A 59 -22.49 -38.32 -14.43
N ILE A 60 -23.63 -38.42 -15.12
CA ILE A 60 -24.54 -37.28 -15.34
C ILE A 60 -24.99 -36.69 -14.01
N ARG A 61 -25.39 -37.54 -13.03
CA ARG A 61 -25.78 -37.07 -11.70
C ARG A 61 -24.63 -36.39 -10.96
N ARG A 62 -23.42 -36.96 -11.01
CA ARG A 62 -22.24 -36.36 -10.37
C ARG A 62 -21.90 -35.00 -10.98
N VAL A 63 -21.84 -34.89 -12.30
CA VAL A 63 -21.61 -33.61 -12.98
C VAL A 63 -22.74 -32.62 -12.70
N GLN A 64 -24.00 -33.06 -12.63
CA GLN A 64 -25.13 -32.19 -12.26
C GLN A 64 -24.99 -31.64 -10.84
N HIS A 65 -24.51 -32.45 -9.89
CA HIS A 65 -24.24 -32.01 -8.52
C HIS A 65 -23.05 -31.06 -8.44
N ALA A 66 -22.00 -31.26 -9.22
CA ALA A 66 -20.81 -30.42 -9.23
C ALA A 66 -21.02 -29.08 -9.97
N ALA A 67 -21.56 -29.14 -11.19
CA ALA A 67 -21.66 -27.98 -12.09
C ALA A 67 -22.99 -27.21 -11.99
N GLY A 68 -24.03 -27.80 -11.40
CA GLY A 68 -25.37 -27.21 -11.29
C GLY A 68 -26.14 -27.05 -12.62
N ARG A 69 -25.48 -27.24 -13.77
CA ARG A 69 -26.06 -27.22 -15.12
C ARG A 69 -25.53 -28.37 -15.96
N LEU A 70 -26.34 -28.84 -16.91
CA LEU A 70 -26.03 -29.97 -17.79
C LEU A 70 -25.96 -29.51 -19.25
N ASP A 71 -24.78 -29.05 -19.64
CA ASP A 71 -24.45 -28.65 -21.02
C ASP A 71 -23.42 -29.61 -21.65
N ALA A 72 -23.29 -29.57 -22.97
CA ALA A 72 -22.31 -30.40 -23.69
C ALA A 72 -20.86 -30.12 -23.22
N ALA A 73 -20.56 -28.88 -22.84
CA ALA A 73 -19.25 -28.50 -22.32
C ALA A 73 -18.97 -29.11 -20.93
N THR A 74 -19.95 -29.14 -20.02
CA THR A 74 -19.80 -29.71 -18.67
C THR A 74 -19.72 -31.24 -18.68
N LEU A 75 -20.35 -31.89 -19.67
CA LEU A 75 -20.35 -33.35 -19.82
C LEU A 75 -19.17 -33.88 -20.65
N SER A 76 -18.33 -33.00 -21.19
CA SER A 76 -17.15 -33.40 -21.95
C SER A 76 -16.08 -33.97 -21.02
N SER A 77 -15.50 -35.13 -21.37
CA SER A 77 -14.33 -35.68 -20.68
C SER A 77 -13.08 -34.80 -20.84
N ARG A 78 -13.07 -33.92 -21.86
CA ARG A 78 -12.01 -32.95 -22.10
C ARG A 78 -12.51 -31.54 -21.77
N GLN A 79 -11.84 -30.87 -20.84
CA GLN A 79 -12.21 -29.53 -20.39
C GLN A 79 -11.18 -28.53 -20.91
N ARG A 80 -11.65 -27.49 -21.60
CA ARG A 80 -10.83 -26.35 -22.02
C ARG A 80 -11.31 -25.10 -21.30
N ARG A 81 -10.41 -24.39 -20.64
CA ARG A 81 -10.66 -23.08 -20.00
C ARG A 81 -9.70 -22.05 -20.57
N GLN A 82 -10.21 -20.86 -20.83
CA GLN A 82 -9.39 -19.72 -21.19
C GLN A 82 -9.65 -18.62 -20.17
N ILE A 83 -8.57 -18.12 -19.55
CA ILE A 83 -8.62 -17.10 -18.50
C ILE A 83 -7.72 -15.96 -18.93
N GLU A 84 -8.27 -14.74 -18.93
CA GLU A 84 -7.48 -13.54 -19.16
C GLU A 84 -6.91 -13.06 -17.82
N VAL A 85 -5.59 -12.94 -17.78
CA VAL A 85 -4.87 -12.51 -16.59
C VAL A 85 -4.24 -11.14 -16.89
N PRO A 86 -4.54 -10.11 -16.08
CA PRO A 86 -4.10 -8.73 -16.32
C PRO A 86 -2.66 -8.52 -15.85
N MET A 87 -1.74 -9.31 -16.37
CA MET A 87 -0.31 -9.24 -16.09
C MET A 87 0.49 -9.79 -17.28
N ASP A 88 1.79 -9.52 -17.28
CA ASP A 88 2.70 -10.04 -18.29
C ASP A 88 2.88 -11.55 -18.21
N ALA A 89 3.37 -12.14 -19.30
CA ALA A 89 3.39 -13.58 -19.47
C ALA A 89 4.28 -14.33 -18.46
N GLY A 90 5.36 -13.71 -17.99
CA GLY A 90 6.25 -14.31 -16.99
C GLY A 90 5.55 -14.49 -15.62
N PRO A 91 5.05 -13.42 -15.00
CA PRO A 91 4.25 -13.52 -13.77
C PRO A 91 3.01 -14.42 -13.94
N ALA A 92 2.30 -14.31 -15.07
CA ALA A 92 1.16 -15.17 -15.36
C ALA A 92 1.54 -16.65 -15.40
N PHE A 93 2.69 -16.99 -16.00
CA PHE A 93 3.21 -18.35 -16.02
C PHE A 93 3.50 -18.87 -14.62
N ALA A 94 4.22 -18.11 -13.78
CA ALA A 94 4.53 -18.52 -12.41
C ALA A 94 3.25 -18.71 -11.56
N LEU A 95 2.25 -17.85 -11.78
CA LEU A 95 0.95 -17.95 -11.12
C LEU A 95 0.21 -19.23 -11.50
N VAL A 96 0.20 -19.58 -12.79
CA VAL A 96 -0.45 -20.79 -13.32
C VAL A 96 0.28 -22.05 -12.87
N GLU A 97 1.60 -22.06 -12.92
CA GLU A 97 2.44 -23.15 -12.41
C GLU A 97 2.13 -23.43 -10.94
N ALA A 98 2.12 -22.39 -10.10
CA ALA A 98 1.78 -22.52 -8.69
C ALA A 98 0.33 -22.99 -8.46
N ALA A 99 -0.63 -22.53 -9.27
CA ALA A 99 -2.02 -22.97 -9.19
C ALA A 99 -2.21 -24.46 -9.55
N ILE A 100 -1.41 -24.98 -10.49
CA ILE A 100 -1.43 -26.40 -10.86
C ILE A 100 -0.72 -27.24 -9.80
N ALA A 101 0.38 -26.73 -9.23
CA ALA A 101 1.11 -27.41 -8.15
C ALA A 101 0.28 -27.58 -6.87
N GLU A 102 -0.71 -26.72 -6.62
CA GLU A 102 -1.65 -26.83 -5.50
C GLU A 102 -2.73 -27.92 -5.70
N LEU A 103 -2.86 -28.51 -6.90
CA LEU A 103 -3.86 -29.55 -7.12
C LEU A 103 -3.58 -30.80 -6.27
N PRO A 104 -4.62 -31.40 -5.66
CA PRO A 104 -4.44 -32.60 -4.88
C PRO A 104 -4.07 -33.77 -5.80
N ARG A 105 -2.95 -34.44 -5.47
CA ARG A 105 -2.42 -35.62 -6.21
C ARG A 105 -1.91 -35.28 -7.61
N VAL A 106 -1.33 -34.10 -7.77
CA VAL A 106 -0.50 -33.79 -8.93
C VAL A 106 0.77 -34.65 -8.90
N GLU A 107 1.17 -35.16 -10.04
CA GLU A 107 2.31 -36.03 -10.30
C GLU A 107 3.02 -35.50 -11.56
N ASP A 108 4.34 -35.65 -11.63
CA ASP A 108 5.16 -35.37 -12.83
C ASP A 108 4.89 -33.99 -13.47
N ILE A 109 5.16 -32.90 -12.73
CA ILE A 109 5.06 -31.52 -13.26
C ILE A 109 6.27 -31.21 -14.14
N GLU A 110 6.02 -30.98 -15.42
CA GLU A 110 6.99 -30.54 -16.42
C GLU A 110 6.71 -29.07 -16.78
N SER A 111 7.61 -28.18 -16.36
CA SER A 111 7.53 -26.75 -16.65
C SER A 111 8.54 -26.36 -17.72
N ALA A 112 8.07 -25.65 -18.74
CA ALA A 112 8.90 -25.11 -19.82
C ALA A 112 8.75 -23.57 -19.87
N PRO A 113 9.53 -22.81 -19.07
CA PRO A 113 9.42 -21.35 -18.98
C PRO A 113 9.63 -20.64 -20.31
N GLY A 114 10.51 -21.16 -21.17
CA GLY A 114 10.81 -20.57 -22.49
C GLY A 114 9.66 -20.68 -23.50
N SER A 115 8.84 -21.73 -23.41
CA SER A 115 7.64 -21.92 -24.24
C SER A 115 6.34 -21.56 -23.51
N LEU A 116 6.43 -21.08 -22.27
CA LEU A 116 5.31 -20.72 -21.41
C LEU A 116 4.26 -21.84 -21.27
N GLN A 117 4.73 -23.07 -21.13
CA GLN A 117 3.88 -24.26 -21.02
C GLN A 117 4.17 -25.00 -19.72
N VAL A 118 3.11 -25.47 -19.06
CA VAL A 118 3.18 -26.35 -17.90
C VAL A 118 2.35 -27.58 -18.20
N ARG A 119 2.96 -28.75 -18.09
CA ARG A 119 2.27 -30.04 -18.18
C ARG A 119 2.33 -30.71 -16.82
N ALA A 120 1.23 -31.28 -16.37
CA ALA A 120 1.19 -32.06 -15.14
C ALA A 120 0.21 -33.22 -15.28
N TYR A 121 0.39 -34.27 -14.49
CA TYR A 121 -0.57 -35.35 -14.38
C TYR A 121 -1.28 -35.28 -13.04
N VAL A 122 -2.58 -35.54 -13.00
CA VAL A 122 -3.38 -35.55 -11.76
C VAL A 122 -3.96 -36.93 -11.58
N ARG A 123 -3.60 -37.61 -10.50
CA ARG A 123 -4.11 -38.95 -10.20
C ARG A 123 -5.57 -38.88 -9.75
N ARG A 124 -6.42 -39.74 -10.34
CA ARG A 124 -7.84 -39.85 -9.94
C ARG A 124 -7.98 -40.52 -8.58
N VAL A 125 -9.13 -40.29 -7.92
CA VAL A 125 -9.47 -41.03 -6.68
C VAL A 125 -9.51 -42.51 -7.01
N ASP A 126 -8.65 -43.30 -6.38
CA ASP A 126 -8.66 -44.75 -6.51
C ASP A 126 -9.50 -45.36 -5.38
N PRO A 127 -10.70 -45.92 -5.67
CA PRO A 127 -11.54 -46.53 -4.65
C PRO A 127 -10.90 -47.78 -4.01
N TYR A 128 -9.84 -48.34 -4.60
CA TYR A 128 -9.10 -49.48 -4.06
C TYR A 128 -7.84 -49.08 -3.27
N ASN A 129 -7.60 -47.78 -3.09
CA ASN A 129 -6.50 -47.23 -2.30
C ASN A 129 -5.14 -47.86 -2.62
N GLY A 130 -4.83 -48.05 -3.92
CA GLY A 130 -3.58 -48.63 -4.40
C GLY A 130 -3.52 -50.16 -4.43
N ARG A 131 -4.57 -50.88 -3.99
CA ARG A 131 -4.64 -52.35 -4.14
C ARG A 131 -4.96 -52.72 -5.59
N PRO A 132 -4.26 -53.69 -6.20
CA PRO A 132 -4.59 -54.14 -7.54
C PRO A 132 -6.02 -54.70 -7.54
N PRO A 133 -6.89 -54.26 -8.47
CA PRO A 133 -8.24 -54.80 -8.56
C PRO A 133 -8.18 -56.31 -8.81
N SER A 134 -9.17 -57.04 -8.31
CA SER A 134 -9.28 -58.49 -8.49
C SER A 134 -9.11 -58.87 -9.97
N ARG A 135 -8.51 -60.04 -10.24
CA ARG A 135 -8.31 -60.55 -11.61
C ARG A 135 -9.61 -60.64 -12.41
N TRP A 136 -10.74 -60.77 -11.73
CA TRP A 136 -12.09 -60.83 -12.31
C TRP A 136 -12.78 -59.46 -12.43
N ASN A 137 -12.20 -58.40 -11.87
CA ASN A 137 -12.74 -57.04 -11.94
C ASN A 137 -12.13 -56.28 -13.14
N LEU A 138 -12.49 -56.73 -14.34
CA LEU A 138 -12.07 -56.15 -15.62
C LEU A 138 -12.39 -54.64 -15.75
N PRO A 139 -13.54 -54.12 -15.29
CA PRO A 139 -13.83 -52.68 -15.36
C PRO A 139 -12.81 -51.83 -14.59
N ALA A 140 -12.40 -52.27 -13.40
CA ALA A 140 -11.41 -51.54 -12.61
C ALA A 140 -9.99 -51.60 -13.22
N ARG A 141 -9.68 -52.63 -14.03
CA ARG A 141 -8.41 -52.70 -14.77
C ARG A 141 -8.38 -51.80 -16.00
N LEU A 142 -9.54 -51.50 -16.58
CA LEU A 142 -9.71 -50.59 -17.72
C LEU A 142 -9.99 -49.13 -17.30
N ALA A 143 -10.05 -48.86 -15.99
CA ALA A 143 -10.29 -47.54 -15.45
C ALA A 143 -9.11 -46.59 -15.71
N ILE A 144 -9.44 -45.36 -16.10
CA ILE A 144 -8.49 -44.26 -16.29
C ILE A 144 -7.90 -43.90 -14.92
N LYS A 145 -6.56 -43.89 -14.81
CA LYS A 145 -5.88 -43.69 -13.52
C LYS A 145 -5.44 -42.25 -13.28
N ARG A 146 -5.16 -41.51 -14.35
CA ARG A 146 -4.61 -40.15 -14.32
C ARG A 146 -5.32 -39.27 -15.35
N ASN A 147 -5.27 -37.97 -15.11
CA ASN A 147 -5.63 -36.94 -16.07
C ASN A 147 -4.38 -36.15 -16.43
N SER A 148 -4.26 -35.70 -17.66
CA SER A 148 -3.23 -34.73 -18.05
C SER A 148 -3.81 -33.31 -17.97
N VAL A 149 -2.99 -32.39 -17.48
CA VAL A 149 -3.26 -30.95 -17.43
C VAL A 149 -2.18 -30.27 -18.25
N LEU A 150 -2.58 -29.55 -19.30
CA LEU A 150 -1.71 -28.72 -20.11
C LEU A 150 -2.15 -27.27 -19.98
N ALA A 151 -1.26 -26.43 -19.50
CA ALA A 151 -1.45 -25.00 -19.46
C ALA A 151 -0.49 -24.30 -20.42
N THR A 152 -1.02 -23.38 -21.20
CA THR A 152 -0.24 -22.54 -22.12
C THR A 152 -0.57 -21.08 -21.85
N VAL A 153 0.46 -20.26 -21.63
CA VAL A 153 0.30 -18.82 -21.46
C VAL A 153 0.69 -18.11 -22.75
N THR A 154 -0.28 -17.45 -23.38
CA THR A 154 -0.05 -16.64 -24.57
C THR A 154 0.17 -15.18 -24.14
N PRO A 155 1.33 -14.57 -24.47
CA PRO A 155 1.59 -13.17 -24.16
C PRO A 155 0.67 -12.24 -24.95
N GLY A 156 0.19 -11.19 -24.30
CA GLY A 156 -0.51 -10.07 -24.92
C GLY A 156 -0.02 -8.74 -24.37
N GLN A 157 -0.52 -7.62 -24.89
CA GLN A 157 -0.10 -6.28 -24.45
C GLN A 157 -0.73 -5.96 -23.09
N GLY A 158 0.01 -6.21 -22.00
CA GLY A 158 -0.43 -5.97 -20.61
C GLY A 158 -1.50 -6.94 -20.08
N THR A 159 -1.95 -7.88 -20.91
CA THR A 159 -2.86 -8.97 -20.54
C THR A 159 -2.34 -10.25 -21.17
N SER A 160 -2.28 -11.32 -20.40
CA SER A 160 -1.87 -12.65 -20.87
C SER A 160 -3.07 -13.58 -20.90
N SER A 161 -3.20 -14.38 -21.96
CA SER A 161 -4.27 -15.35 -22.08
C SER A 161 -3.76 -16.73 -21.67
N VAL A 162 -4.32 -17.27 -20.59
CA VAL A 162 -3.99 -18.61 -20.10
C VAL A 162 -5.00 -19.61 -20.66
N THR A 163 -4.54 -20.55 -21.45
CA THR A 163 -5.35 -21.69 -21.92
C THR A 163 -5.01 -22.93 -21.10
N LEU A 164 -6.00 -23.46 -20.39
CA LEU A 164 -5.91 -24.70 -19.63
C LEU A 164 -6.68 -25.80 -20.35
N LEU A 165 -6.05 -26.95 -20.52
CA LEU A 165 -6.63 -28.14 -21.14
C LEU A 165 -6.48 -29.32 -20.17
N PHE A 166 -7.60 -29.96 -19.85
CA PHE A 166 -7.66 -31.13 -18.99
C PHE A 166 -8.19 -32.31 -19.81
N GLU A 167 -7.41 -33.37 -19.92
CA GLU A 167 -7.77 -34.56 -20.71
C GLU A 167 -7.54 -35.85 -19.91
N PRO A 168 -8.30 -36.92 -20.17
CA PRO A 168 -7.99 -38.21 -19.58
C PRO A 168 -6.68 -38.77 -20.15
N ASP A 169 -5.78 -39.25 -19.28
CA ASP A 169 -4.60 -40.01 -19.70
C ASP A 169 -5.01 -41.47 -19.93
N ALA A 170 -5.64 -41.71 -21.08
CA ALA A 170 -6.24 -42.97 -21.44
C ALA A 170 -5.85 -43.38 -22.86
N GLY A 171 -5.59 -44.68 -23.06
CA GLY A 171 -5.48 -45.24 -24.40
C GLY A 171 -6.81 -45.16 -25.16
N VAL A 172 -6.76 -45.22 -26.49
CA VAL A 172 -7.92 -45.02 -27.40
C VAL A 172 -9.15 -45.85 -27.00
N TRP A 173 -8.96 -47.10 -26.57
CA TRP A 173 -10.05 -47.99 -26.16
C TRP A 173 -10.65 -47.63 -24.80
N ALA A 174 -9.84 -47.15 -23.86
CA ALA A 174 -10.32 -46.71 -22.56
C ALA A 174 -11.09 -45.38 -22.66
N ASP A 175 -10.66 -44.44 -23.51
CA ASP A 175 -11.40 -43.19 -23.76
C ASP A 175 -12.76 -43.43 -24.46
N LEU A 176 -12.87 -44.50 -25.26
CA LEU A 176 -14.11 -44.86 -25.95
C LEU A 176 -15.15 -45.51 -25.02
N LEU A 177 -14.70 -46.33 -24.05
CA LEU A 177 -15.57 -47.18 -23.23
C LEU A 177 -15.75 -46.66 -21.79
N ALA A 178 -14.79 -45.92 -21.25
CA ALA A 178 -14.84 -45.40 -19.89
C ALA A 178 -15.43 -43.98 -19.86
N VAL A 179 -16.22 -43.70 -18.82
CA VAL A 179 -16.77 -42.38 -18.58
C VAL A 179 -15.84 -41.64 -17.63
N ASP A 180 -15.48 -40.39 -17.95
CA ASP A 180 -14.78 -39.54 -17.00
C ASP A 180 -15.68 -39.33 -15.76
N GLU A 181 -15.18 -39.46 -14.54
CA GLU A 181 -16.04 -39.33 -13.36
C GLU A 181 -16.34 -37.86 -12.97
N GLY A 182 -16.11 -36.91 -13.88
CA GLY A 182 -16.20 -35.47 -13.62
C GLY A 182 -14.91 -34.86 -13.05
N SER A 183 -13.86 -35.68 -12.90
CA SER A 183 -12.58 -35.28 -12.32
C SER A 183 -11.88 -34.14 -13.06
N ASN A 184 -11.99 -34.08 -14.40
CA ASN A 184 -11.42 -32.98 -15.18
C ASN A 184 -12.17 -31.66 -14.99
N HIS A 185 -13.48 -31.71 -14.74
CA HIS A 185 -14.28 -30.53 -14.44
C HIS A 185 -13.90 -29.95 -13.08
N GLU A 186 -13.81 -30.80 -12.04
CA GLU A 186 -13.39 -30.39 -10.70
C GLU A 186 -11.99 -29.78 -10.68
N ASN A 187 -11.03 -30.41 -11.38
CA ASN A 187 -9.68 -29.88 -11.52
C ASN A 187 -9.66 -28.53 -12.25
N ALA A 188 -10.44 -28.38 -13.32
CA ALA A 188 -10.54 -27.13 -14.05
C ALA A 188 -11.11 -25.99 -13.20
N GLU A 189 -12.13 -26.26 -12.38
CA GLU A 189 -12.67 -25.27 -11.44
C GLU A 189 -11.72 -24.95 -10.30
N ALA A 190 -10.97 -25.93 -9.79
CA ALA A 190 -9.99 -25.71 -8.72
C ALA A 190 -8.85 -24.79 -9.20
N VAL A 191 -8.24 -25.08 -10.35
CA VAL A 191 -7.19 -24.22 -10.93
C VAL A 191 -7.75 -22.84 -11.29
N GLY A 192 -8.94 -22.77 -11.89
CA GLY A 192 -9.58 -21.49 -12.21
C GLY A 192 -9.77 -20.61 -10.97
N ARG A 193 -10.31 -21.17 -9.87
CA ARG A 193 -10.47 -20.44 -8.61
C ARG A 193 -9.15 -20.03 -7.98
N ALA A 194 -8.14 -20.89 -8.01
CA ALA A 194 -6.81 -20.59 -7.49
C ALA A 194 -6.16 -19.41 -8.25
N ILE A 195 -6.27 -19.40 -9.57
CA ILE A 195 -5.79 -18.30 -10.42
C ILE A 195 -6.52 -17.00 -10.06
N THR A 196 -7.85 -17.00 -10.05
CA THR A 196 -8.63 -15.79 -9.75
C THR A 196 -8.33 -15.25 -8.35
N ARG A 197 -8.19 -16.12 -7.34
CA ARG A 197 -7.82 -15.73 -5.98
C ARG A 197 -6.46 -15.02 -5.94
N ARG A 198 -5.43 -15.62 -6.53
CA ARG A 198 -4.06 -15.07 -6.54
C ARG A 198 -3.99 -13.73 -7.27
N VAL A 199 -4.71 -13.58 -8.39
CA VAL A 199 -4.79 -12.30 -9.11
C VAL A 199 -5.45 -11.22 -8.24
N ALA A 200 -6.50 -11.57 -7.48
CA ALA A 200 -7.16 -10.64 -6.59
C ALA A 200 -6.29 -10.24 -5.39
N GLU A 201 -5.53 -11.17 -4.82
CA GLU A 201 -4.57 -10.92 -3.74
C GLU A 201 -3.46 -9.97 -4.20
N GLN A 202 -2.80 -10.27 -5.33
CA GLN A 202 -1.74 -9.42 -5.86
C GLN A 202 -2.21 -7.99 -6.13
N ARG A 203 -3.40 -7.81 -6.70
CA ARG A 203 -3.97 -6.47 -6.94
C ARG A 203 -4.22 -5.69 -5.65
N ARG A 204 -4.65 -6.37 -4.59
CA ARG A 204 -4.87 -5.72 -3.27
C ARG A 204 -3.53 -5.27 -2.69
N ASP A 205 -2.50 -6.09 -2.80
CA ASP A 205 -1.17 -5.76 -2.30
C ASP A 205 -0.55 -4.59 -3.07
N GLU A 206 -0.67 -4.59 -4.40
CA GLU A 206 -0.24 -3.46 -5.26
C GLU A 206 -0.99 -2.17 -4.90
N GLN A 207 -2.31 -2.24 -4.68
CA GLN A 207 -3.10 -1.08 -4.30
C GLN A 207 -2.74 -0.56 -2.90
N ALA A 208 -2.57 -1.44 -1.92
CA ALA A 208 -2.16 -1.07 -0.57
C ALA A 208 -0.78 -0.41 -0.55
N ALA A 209 0.18 -0.94 -1.32
CA ALA A 209 1.51 -0.34 -1.45
C ALA A 209 1.46 1.05 -2.12
N ALA A 210 0.60 1.24 -3.13
CA ALA A 210 0.41 2.53 -3.79
C ALA A 210 -0.22 3.58 -2.84
N GLU A 211 -1.25 3.18 -2.08
CA GLU A 211 -1.88 4.03 -1.07
C GLU A 211 -0.89 4.44 0.03
N GLN A 212 -0.10 3.48 0.53
CA GLN A 212 0.94 3.78 1.53
C GLN A 212 1.96 4.78 0.98
N THR A 213 2.48 4.56 -0.23
CA THR A 213 3.45 5.47 -0.86
C THR A 213 2.87 6.88 -1.06
N ALA A 214 1.58 6.98 -1.41
CA ALA A 214 0.89 8.26 -1.56
C ALA A 214 0.80 9.01 -0.23
N THR A 215 0.39 8.33 0.85
CA THR A 215 0.30 8.94 2.20
C THR A 215 1.65 9.38 2.75
N GLU A 216 2.71 8.59 2.56
CA GLU A 216 4.08 8.95 2.95
C GLU A 216 4.57 10.19 2.19
N LYS A 217 4.24 10.31 0.91
CA LYS A 217 4.54 11.48 0.10
C LYS A 217 3.78 12.72 0.58
N GLU A 218 2.48 12.61 0.84
CA GLU A 218 1.67 13.70 1.38
C GLU A 218 2.21 14.20 2.72
N LEU A 219 2.56 13.28 3.63
CA LEU A 219 3.18 13.62 4.90
C LEU A 219 4.52 14.32 4.72
N SER A 220 5.36 13.84 3.80
CA SER A 220 6.65 14.46 3.50
C SER A 220 6.49 15.87 2.94
N VAL A 221 5.54 16.08 2.04
CA VAL A 221 5.21 17.41 1.50
C VAL A 221 4.68 18.32 2.60
N ALA A 222 3.80 17.83 3.48
CA ALA A 222 3.31 18.61 4.62
C ALA A 222 4.44 19.03 5.57
N LYS A 223 5.37 18.12 5.88
CA LYS A 223 6.57 18.41 6.69
C LYS A 223 7.46 19.46 6.02
N LEU A 224 7.72 19.33 4.72
CA LEU A 224 8.48 20.32 3.96
C LEU A 224 7.79 21.69 3.95
N ASN A 225 6.48 21.74 3.80
CA ASN A 225 5.71 22.98 3.84
C ASN A 225 5.75 23.62 5.25
N LEU A 226 5.72 22.83 6.31
CA LEU A 226 5.90 23.33 7.69
C LEU A 226 7.29 23.94 7.90
N LEU A 227 8.34 23.29 7.38
CA LEU A 227 9.70 23.83 7.41
C LEU A 227 9.82 25.12 6.58
N HIS A 228 9.21 25.17 5.39
CA HIS A 228 9.15 26.37 4.56
C HIS A 228 8.41 27.54 5.24
N ALA A 229 7.37 27.25 6.03
CA ALA A 229 6.59 28.28 6.71
C ALA A 229 7.34 28.95 7.89
N GLN A 230 8.38 28.32 8.43
CA GLN A 230 9.08 28.82 9.62
C GLN A 230 10.13 29.90 9.33
N VAL A 231 10.56 30.08 8.08
CA VAL A 231 11.49 31.15 7.70
C VAL A 231 10.84 32.07 6.70
N GLU A 232 10.71 33.37 7.03
CA GLU A 232 10.14 34.37 6.13
C GLU A 232 10.97 34.47 4.83
N PRO A 233 10.44 34.03 3.67
CA PRO A 233 11.22 33.99 2.44
C PRO A 233 11.68 35.39 2.00
N HIS A 234 10.85 36.39 2.24
CA HIS A 234 11.16 37.78 1.90
C HIS A 234 12.35 38.32 2.70
N PHE A 235 12.44 38.01 4.01
CA PHE A 235 13.60 38.37 4.82
C PHE A 235 14.88 37.73 4.28
N LEU A 236 14.83 36.44 3.93
CA LEU A 236 15.97 35.71 3.34
C LEU A 236 16.45 36.35 2.04
N TYR A 237 15.54 36.58 1.07
CA TYR A 237 15.90 37.16 -0.22
C TYR A 237 16.51 38.55 -0.06
N ASN A 238 15.92 39.40 0.77
CA ASN A 238 16.43 40.75 1.02
C ASN A 238 17.80 40.74 1.70
N THR A 239 17.99 39.81 2.64
CA THR A 239 19.28 39.66 3.34
C THR A 239 20.38 39.23 2.37
N LEU A 240 20.11 38.23 1.53
CA LEU A 240 21.08 37.75 0.52
C LEU A 240 21.37 38.81 -0.55
N ALA A 241 20.36 39.54 -1.02
CA ALA A 241 20.55 40.62 -1.99
C ALA A 241 21.43 41.75 -1.43
N ASN A 242 21.22 42.14 -0.16
CA ASN A 242 22.05 43.15 0.49
C ASN A 242 23.49 42.63 0.70
N ALA A 243 23.64 41.39 1.18
CA ALA A 243 24.95 40.75 1.29
C ALA A 243 25.69 40.74 -0.06
N GLN A 244 25.00 40.45 -1.17
CA GLN A 244 25.58 40.49 -2.51
C GLN A 244 26.11 41.89 -2.88
N VAL A 245 25.39 42.95 -2.54
CA VAL A 245 25.87 44.34 -2.76
C VAL A 245 27.07 44.64 -1.84
N LEU A 246 27.03 44.21 -0.59
CA LEU A 246 28.12 44.39 0.38
C LEU A 246 29.39 43.65 -0.06
N THR A 247 29.31 42.48 -0.70
CA THR A 247 30.53 41.79 -1.19
C THR A 247 31.37 42.66 -2.14
N ARG A 248 30.75 43.65 -2.81
CA ARG A 248 31.44 44.59 -3.71
C ARG A 248 31.80 45.91 -3.05
N THR A 249 31.06 46.33 -2.04
CA THR A 249 31.16 47.68 -1.46
C THR A 249 31.82 47.70 -0.07
N ASP A 250 31.61 46.68 0.74
CA ASP A 250 32.17 46.49 2.07
C ASP A 250 32.26 44.98 2.41
N PRO A 251 33.29 44.27 1.89
CA PRO A 251 33.42 42.82 2.05
C PRO A 251 33.45 42.35 3.52
N PRO A 252 34.12 43.04 4.47
CA PRO A 252 34.05 42.68 5.88
C PRO A 252 32.63 42.69 6.46
N ARG A 253 31.81 43.69 6.11
CA ARG A 253 30.40 43.70 6.53
C ARG A 253 29.56 42.61 5.86
N ALA A 254 29.87 42.25 4.61
CA ALA A 254 29.21 41.14 3.93
C ALA A 254 29.45 39.81 4.67
N ASP A 255 30.69 39.56 5.10
CA ASP A 255 31.06 38.36 5.85
C ASP A 255 30.34 38.30 7.21
N GLN A 256 30.28 39.43 7.93
CA GLN A 256 29.50 39.55 9.17
C GLN A 256 28.01 39.24 8.94
N MET A 257 27.40 39.82 7.89
CA MET A 257 26.00 39.61 7.55
C MET A 257 25.70 38.14 7.22
N LEU A 258 26.58 37.49 6.47
CA LEU A 258 26.46 36.07 6.15
C LEU A 258 26.65 35.19 7.39
N GLY A 259 27.59 35.53 8.27
CA GLY A 259 27.80 34.85 9.55
C GLY A 259 26.56 34.91 10.45
N HIS A 260 25.96 36.09 10.60
CA HIS A 260 24.71 36.25 11.36
C HIS A 260 23.54 35.50 10.70
N LEU A 261 23.46 35.49 9.37
CA LEU A 261 22.45 34.73 8.63
C LEU A 261 22.59 33.22 8.86
N ILE A 262 23.81 32.68 8.84
CA ILE A 262 24.07 31.27 9.14
C ILE A 262 23.66 30.95 10.59
N GLN A 263 24.00 31.81 11.56
CA GLN A 263 23.62 31.61 12.95
C GLN A 263 22.09 31.68 13.13
N TYR A 264 21.43 32.63 12.47
CA TYR A 264 19.97 32.75 12.46
C TYR A 264 19.32 31.49 11.89
N LEU A 265 19.79 30.98 10.75
CA LEU A 265 19.24 29.76 10.15
C LEU A 265 19.50 28.52 11.02
N ARG A 266 20.70 28.37 11.58
CA ARG A 266 21.04 27.26 12.47
C ARG A 266 20.16 27.23 13.70
N SER A 267 19.87 28.39 14.28
CA SER A 267 19.01 28.50 15.46
C SER A 267 17.52 28.45 15.13
N SER A 268 17.10 28.83 13.91
CA SER A 268 15.69 28.83 13.47
C SER A 268 15.22 27.50 12.89
N LEU A 269 16.13 26.64 12.42
CA LEU A 269 15.80 25.26 12.07
C LEU A 269 15.51 24.48 13.37
N PRO A 270 14.30 23.90 13.53
CA PRO A 270 13.99 23.12 14.72
C PRO A 270 14.94 21.93 14.83
N SER A 271 15.46 21.67 16.02
CA SER A 271 15.64 20.28 16.42
C SER A 271 14.23 19.67 16.48
N VAL A 272 14.06 18.51 15.86
CA VAL A 272 12.78 17.90 15.45
C VAL A 272 11.76 17.73 16.60
N ASP A 273 12.14 17.96 17.87
CA ASP A 273 11.32 17.65 19.05
C ASP A 273 11.08 18.80 20.06
N GLU A 274 11.64 20.02 19.91
CA GLU A 274 11.54 21.02 20.99
C GLU A 274 10.43 22.06 20.78
N SER A 275 9.24 21.76 21.31
CA SER A 275 8.14 22.72 21.47
C SER A 275 8.47 23.86 22.44
N MET A 276 9.45 23.64 23.31
CA MET A 276 9.92 24.51 24.39
C MET A 276 11.40 24.86 24.21
N SER A 277 11.76 26.08 24.61
CA SER A 277 13.11 26.63 24.57
C SER A 277 13.42 27.32 25.89
N THR A 278 14.62 27.89 26.02
CA THR A 278 14.97 28.80 27.12
C THR A 278 15.07 30.23 26.61
N LEU A 279 14.87 31.21 27.50
CA LEU A 279 15.04 32.62 27.16
C LEU A 279 16.44 32.91 26.59
N GLY A 280 17.48 32.20 27.04
CA GLY A 280 18.84 32.34 26.52
C GLY A 280 18.96 31.94 25.05
N VAL A 281 18.42 30.77 24.68
CA VAL A 281 18.42 30.28 23.28
C VAL A 281 17.59 31.20 22.39
N GLU A 282 16.45 31.68 22.88
CA GLU A 282 15.61 32.62 22.16
C GLU A 282 16.31 33.97 21.96
N LEU A 283 17.02 34.48 22.97
CA LEU A 283 17.83 35.70 22.88
C LEU A 283 18.94 35.56 21.86
N GLU A 284 19.66 34.42 21.84
CA GLU A 284 20.73 34.18 20.87
C GLU A 284 20.21 34.25 19.44
N ARG A 285 19.08 33.57 19.17
CA ARG A 285 18.42 33.60 17.87
C ARG A 285 17.96 35.01 17.47
N THR A 286 17.26 35.68 18.38
CA THR A 286 16.74 37.03 18.17
C THR A 286 17.86 38.04 18.00
N GLN A 287 18.98 37.87 18.68
CA GLN A 287 20.15 38.73 18.50
C GLN A 287 20.79 38.55 17.13
N ALA A 288 20.93 37.32 16.63
CA ALA A 288 21.40 37.08 15.26
C ALA A 288 20.49 37.75 14.22
N TYR A 289 19.17 37.66 14.40
CA TYR A 289 18.19 38.36 13.56
C TYR A 289 18.36 39.89 13.58
N LEU A 290 18.50 40.47 14.78
CA LEU A 290 18.64 41.91 14.95
C LEU A 290 19.96 42.47 14.42
N GLU A 291 21.07 41.73 14.52
CA GLU A 291 22.35 42.16 13.94
C GLU A 291 22.28 42.21 12.40
N ILE A 292 21.58 41.28 11.76
CA ILE A 292 21.30 41.34 10.30
C ILE A 292 20.54 42.64 9.95
N LEU A 293 19.49 42.95 10.72
CA LEU A 293 18.70 44.16 10.51
C LEU A 293 19.49 45.44 10.78
N LYS A 294 20.40 45.43 11.76
CA LYS A 294 21.26 46.56 12.08
C LYS A 294 22.25 46.84 10.96
N ILE A 295 22.79 45.80 10.30
CA ILE A 295 23.59 45.99 9.08
C ILE A 295 22.73 46.60 7.97
N ARG A 296 21.50 46.10 7.78
CA ARG A 296 20.58 46.57 6.73
C ARG A 296 20.11 48.02 6.93
N MET A 297 19.75 48.38 8.16
CA MET A 297 19.19 49.68 8.52
C MET A 297 20.28 50.69 8.94
N GLY A 298 21.50 50.22 9.20
CA GLY A 298 22.61 51.04 9.66
C GLY A 298 22.29 51.74 10.99
N ALA A 299 22.64 53.02 11.08
CA ALA A 299 22.41 53.83 12.27
C ALA A 299 20.93 54.09 12.62
N ARG A 300 19.98 53.62 11.79
CA ARG A 300 18.54 53.78 12.02
C ARG A 300 17.95 52.77 13.00
N LEU A 301 18.68 51.71 13.36
CA LEU A 301 18.21 50.73 14.34
C LEU A 301 19.08 50.79 15.59
N ALA A 302 18.49 51.21 16.70
CA ALA A 302 19.10 51.09 18.02
C ALA A 302 18.52 49.87 18.75
N LEU A 303 19.37 49.13 19.46
CA LEU A 303 18.98 47.95 20.21
C LEU A 303 19.47 48.09 21.65
N GLN A 304 18.56 47.85 22.60
CA GLN A 304 18.88 47.79 24.02
C GLN A 304 18.31 46.51 24.62
N VAL A 305 19.20 45.63 25.11
CA VAL A 305 18.84 44.37 25.75
C VAL A 305 19.18 44.45 27.23
N ASP A 306 18.17 44.32 28.07
CA ASP A 306 18.26 44.34 29.52
C ASP A 306 17.59 43.07 30.08
N VAL A 307 18.35 41.97 30.02
CA VAL A 307 17.93 40.67 30.52
C VAL A 307 18.94 40.18 31.56
N PRO A 308 18.54 40.03 32.83
CA PRO A 308 19.40 39.47 33.86
C PRO A 308 19.87 38.04 33.52
N PRO A 309 21.15 37.70 33.70
CA PRO A 309 21.67 36.36 33.42
C PRO A 309 20.91 35.23 34.13
N ALA A 310 20.39 35.48 35.32
CA ALA A 310 19.59 34.52 36.09
C ALA A 310 18.31 34.07 35.37
N LEU A 311 17.77 34.88 34.45
CA LEU A 311 16.54 34.58 33.71
C LEU A 311 16.79 33.86 32.38
N THR A 312 18.04 33.67 31.96
CA THR A 312 18.36 33.00 30.70
C THR A 312 17.87 31.54 30.64
N SER A 313 17.78 30.87 31.79
CA SER A 313 17.26 29.50 31.90
C SER A 313 15.73 29.39 31.98
N LEU A 314 15.02 30.52 31.91
CA LEU A 314 13.56 30.55 31.97
C LEU A 314 12.96 29.79 30.77
N PRO A 315 12.12 28.77 31.00
CA PRO A 315 11.45 28.06 29.92
C PRO A 315 10.40 28.95 29.24
N LEU A 316 10.39 28.93 27.91
CA LEU A 316 9.52 29.75 27.08
C LEU A 316 9.24 29.00 25.76
N PRO A 317 8.02 29.06 25.21
CA PRO A 317 7.72 28.41 23.93
C PRO A 317 8.68 28.87 22.84
N SER A 318 9.18 27.92 22.03
CA SER A 318 10.09 28.23 20.93
C SER A 318 9.47 29.29 19.99
N MET A 319 10.27 30.25 19.51
CA MET A 319 9.86 31.41 18.68
C MET A 319 9.05 32.49 19.40
N ALA A 320 8.80 32.40 20.70
CA ALA A 320 7.94 33.39 21.37
C ALA A 320 8.58 34.78 21.43
N LEU A 321 9.87 34.90 21.76
CA LEU A 321 10.57 36.19 21.74
C LEU A 321 10.73 36.69 20.31
N GLN A 322 11.12 35.80 19.40
CA GLN A 322 11.28 36.12 17.98
C GLN A 322 10.01 36.72 17.39
N THR A 323 8.84 36.15 17.68
CA THR A 323 7.54 36.65 17.20
C THR A 323 7.29 38.10 17.65
N LEU A 324 7.63 38.44 18.90
CA LEU A 324 7.45 39.80 19.41
C LEU A 324 8.42 40.79 18.77
N VAL A 325 9.69 40.40 18.60
CA VAL A 325 10.70 41.24 17.96
C VAL A 325 10.38 41.47 16.48
N GLU A 326 9.96 40.44 15.76
CA GLU A 326 9.54 40.60 14.37
C GLU A 326 8.36 41.57 14.23
N ASN A 327 7.38 41.49 15.13
CA ASN A 327 6.26 42.42 15.13
C ASN A 327 6.72 43.87 15.39
N ALA A 328 7.61 44.09 16.35
CA ALA A 328 8.16 45.41 16.66
C ALA A 328 8.90 46.02 15.45
N ILE A 329 9.68 45.20 14.73
CA ILE A 329 10.40 45.66 13.53
C ILE A 329 9.45 45.91 12.36
N LYS A 330 8.69 44.89 11.93
CA LYS A 330 7.86 44.93 10.72
C LYS A 330 6.74 45.97 10.81
N HIS A 331 6.11 46.06 11.97
CA HIS A 331 4.96 46.95 12.15
C HIS A 331 5.32 48.27 12.81
N GLY A 332 6.39 48.33 13.62
CA GLY A 332 6.81 49.54 14.31
C GLY A 332 7.84 50.36 13.54
N LEU A 333 9.01 49.78 13.27
CA LEU A 333 10.19 50.51 12.79
C LEU A 333 10.34 50.56 11.26
N GLU A 334 10.04 49.48 10.53
CA GLU A 334 10.17 49.44 9.07
C GLU A 334 9.35 50.55 8.36
N PRO A 335 8.09 50.82 8.75
CA PRO A 335 7.29 51.88 8.14
C PRO A 335 7.69 53.30 8.59
N LYS A 336 8.47 53.44 9.68
CA LYS A 336 8.82 54.74 10.28
C LYS A 336 10.02 55.39 9.58
N PRO A 337 9.87 56.61 9.03
CA PRO A 337 11.00 57.40 8.55
C PRO A 337 11.93 57.78 9.72
N GLY A 338 13.24 57.69 9.53
CA GLY A 338 14.23 58.12 10.55
C GLY A 338 14.71 57.03 11.52
N GLY A 339 14.10 55.83 11.52
CA GLY A 339 14.54 54.73 12.36
C GLY A 339 13.88 54.69 13.75
N GLY A 340 14.44 53.87 14.64
CA GLY A 340 13.89 53.67 15.97
C GLY A 340 14.71 52.75 16.86
N THR A 341 14.23 52.60 18.08
CA THR A 341 14.85 51.76 19.11
C THR A 341 13.95 50.57 19.43
N VAL A 342 14.55 49.39 19.58
CA VAL A 342 13.90 48.21 20.14
C VAL A 342 14.52 47.91 21.50
N TRP A 343 13.67 47.74 22.50
CA TRP A 343 14.03 47.34 23.85
C TRP A 343 13.56 45.92 24.13
N ILE A 344 14.47 45.07 24.62
CA ILE A 344 14.15 43.73 25.12
C ILE A 344 14.46 43.71 26.61
N ILE A 345 13.43 43.58 27.43
CA ILE A 345 13.54 43.75 28.89
C ILE A 345 12.94 42.54 29.58
N ALA A 346 13.67 41.90 30.48
CA ALA A 346 13.14 40.87 31.36
C ALA A 346 13.21 41.29 32.83
N ARG A 347 12.13 41.05 33.57
CA ARG A 347 12.04 41.37 35.02
C ARG A 347 11.43 40.21 35.78
N ALA A 348 12.01 39.90 36.93
CA ALA A 348 11.44 38.94 37.87
C ALA A 348 10.74 39.66 39.01
N PHE A 349 9.54 39.20 39.33
CA PHE A 349 8.76 39.60 40.48
C PHE A 349 8.60 38.40 41.43
N GLU A 350 7.94 38.59 42.56
CA GLU A 350 7.75 37.52 43.55
C GLU A 350 7.03 36.30 42.95
N ASP A 351 5.95 36.52 42.20
CA ASP A 351 5.07 35.45 41.70
C ASP A 351 5.20 35.14 40.20
N HIS A 352 5.88 35.99 39.43
CA HIS A 352 5.91 35.89 37.98
C HIS A 352 7.15 36.55 37.37
N VAL A 353 7.42 36.24 36.11
CA VAL A 353 8.45 36.85 35.28
C VAL A 353 7.78 37.53 34.09
N THR A 354 8.22 38.74 33.77
CA THR A 354 7.79 39.45 32.57
C THR A 354 8.92 39.54 31.56
N LEU A 355 8.58 39.36 30.29
CA LEU A 355 9.45 39.58 29.15
C LEU A 355 8.75 40.57 28.21
N THR A 356 9.31 41.77 28.10
CA THR A 356 8.77 42.87 27.32
C THR A 356 9.65 43.15 26.12
N VAL A 357 9.03 43.22 24.95
CA VAL A 357 9.61 43.82 23.75
C VAL A 357 8.88 45.12 23.49
N ALA A 358 9.61 46.23 23.49
CA ALA A 358 9.04 47.55 23.21
C ALA A 358 9.76 48.22 22.05
N ASP A 359 9.03 49.06 21.32
CA ASP A 359 9.55 49.90 20.26
C ASP A 359 9.07 51.34 20.38
N ASP A 360 9.78 52.27 19.71
CA ASP A 360 9.38 53.67 19.56
C ASP A 360 8.75 53.96 18.18
N GLY A 361 8.21 52.92 17.52
CA GLY A 361 7.64 52.98 16.18
C GLY A 361 6.38 53.84 16.05
N LEU A 362 5.61 53.61 14.97
CA LEU A 362 4.38 54.37 14.70
C LEU A 362 3.20 54.07 15.64
N GLY A 363 3.27 52.99 16.43
CA GLY A 363 2.19 52.59 17.35
C GLY A 363 0.98 51.96 16.66
N PHE A 364 -0.16 51.89 17.37
CA PHE A 364 -1.42 51.36 16.82
C PHE A 364 -2.13 52.36 15.90
N GLY A 365 -2.60 51.90 14.73
CA GLY A 365 -3.57 52.63 13.92
C GLY A 365 -3.02 53.40 12.70
N GLN A 366 -1.71 53.51 12.51
CA GLN A 366 -1.12 54.06 11.27
C GLN A 366 -0.54 52.93 10.40
N GLY A 367 -1.41 52.20 9.68
CA GLY A 367 -1.01 51.28 8.60
C GLY A 367 -0.67 49.84 8.99
N THR A 368 -0.99 49.37 10.21
CA THR A 368 -0.67 48.01 10.65
C THR A 368 -1.74 46.98 10.24
N SER A 369 -1.72 46.56 8.97
CA SER A 369 -2.55 45.46 8.45
C SER A 369 -1.88 44.09 8.67
N GLY A 370 -1.71 43.70 9.94
CA GLY A 370 -1.34 42.34 10.32
C GLY A 370 -2.58 41.47 10.56
N THR A 371 -2.55 40.19 10.18
CA THR A 371 -3.68 39.27 10.38
C THR A 371 -3.95 38.93 11.86
N GLY A 372 -3.08 39.36 12.79
CA GLY A 372 -3.15 39.05 14.22
C GLY A 372 -2.91 37.56 14.56
N ILE A 373 -2.69 36.72 13.55
CA ILE A 373 -2.57 35.26 13.68
C ILE A 373 -1.35 34.89 14.53
N GLY A 374 -0.20 35.55 14.34
CA GLY A 374 1.03 35.25 15.08
C GLY A 374 0.88 35.44 16.59
N LEU A 375 0.30 36.55 17.03
CA LEU A 375 0.08 36.82 18.45
C LEU A 375 -1.02 35.93 19.05
N LYS A 376 -2.09 35.65 18.28
CA LYS A 376 -3.15 34.73 18.69
C LYS A 376 -2.59 33.32 18.93
N ASN A 377 -1.78 32.81 17.99
CA ASN A 377 -1.13 31.51 18.10
C ASN A 377 -0.13 31.48 19.27
N LEU A 378 0.62 32.58 19.49
CA LEU A 378 1.52 32.68 20.64
C LEU A 378 0.76 32.62 21.97
N ARG A 379 -0.36 33.33 22.09
CA ARG A 379 -1.20 33.30 23.30
C ARG A 379 -1.75 31.90 23.58
N GLU A 380 -2.22 31.21 22.55
CA GLU A 380 -2.73 29.84 22.67
C GLU A 380 -1.63 28.86 23.07
N ARG A 381 -0.44 28.96 22.45
CA ARG A 381 0.73 28.14 22.84
C ARG A 381 1.14 28.39 24.28
N LEU A 382 1.26 29.65 24.70
CA LEU A 382 1.61 29.99 26.09
C LEU A 382 0.62 29.39 27.10
N ARG A 383 -0.68 29.44 26.79
CA ARG A 383 -1.72 28.84 27.64
C ARG A 383 -1.59 27.31 27.72
N LEU A 384 -1.31 26.65 26.60
CA LEU A 384 -1.15 25.19 26.55
C LEU A 384 0.13 24.70 27.25
N THR A 385 1.24 25.42 27.12
CA THR A 385 2.55 24.94 27.62
C THR A 385 2.94 25.51 28.99
N CYS A 386 2.46 26.70 29.34
CA CYS A 386 2.81 27.38 30.60
C CYS A 386 1.60 27.61 31.53
N GLY A 387 0.41 27.11 31.14
CA GLY A 387 -0.82 27.16 31.92
C GLY A 387 -1.58 28.49 31.83
N GLU A 388 -2.72 28.55 32.53
CA GLU A 388 -3.67 29.67 32.50
C GLU A 388 -3.12 30.99 33.05
N ARG A 389 -2.06 30.95 33.85
CA ARG A 389 -1.40 32.15 34.41
C ARG A 389 -0.43 32.81 33.42
N ALA A 390 -0.13 32.14 32.31
CA ALA A 390 0.69 32.70 31.25
C ALA A 390 -0.16 33.52 30.27
N GLY A 391 0.37 34.65 29.81
CA GLY A 391 -0.39 35.54 28.94
C GLY A 391 0.48 36.51 28.17
N VAL A 392 -0.13 37.16 27.17
CA VAL A 392 0.49 38.22 26.39
C VAL A 392 -0.40 39.45 26.38
N ALA A 393 0.14 40.55 26.91
CA ALA A 393 -0.46 41.86 26.88
C ALA A 393 0.25 42.74 25.84
N ILE A 394 -0.50 43.60 25.17
CA ILE A 394 0.02 44.57 24.23
C ILE A 394 -0.54 45.93 24.61
N VAL A 395 0.33 46.91 24.74
CA VAL A 395 -0.02 48.30 25.12
C VAL A 395 0.74 49.29 24.25
N SER A 396 0.24 50.52 24.16
CA SER A 396 0.93 51.61 23.47
C SER A 396 2.16 52.02 24.27
N ASN A 397 3.28 52.29 23.58
CA ASN A 397 4.47 52.85 24.20
C ASN A 397 4.45 54.40 24.10
N PHE A 398 5.12 55.08 25.02
CA PHE A 398 5.18 56.54 25.08
C PHE A 398 6.60 57.04 24.78
N PRO A 399 6.80 58.09 23.97
CA PRO A 399 5.78 58.95 23.34
C PRO A 399 5.11 58.34 22.10
N SER A 400 5.68 57.29 21.52
CA SER A 400 5.09 56.51 20.40
C SER A 400 5.56 55.06 20.44
N GLY A 401 4.91 54.18 19.68
CA GLY A 401 5.30 52.78 19.50
C GLY A 401 4.42 51.79 20.26
N VAL A 402 4.91 50.55 20.38
CA VAL A 402 4.19 49.44 21.02
C VAL A 402 5.07 48.75 22.06
N ALA A 403 4.46 48.28 23.14
CA ALA A 403 5.09 47.37 24.09
C ALA A 403 4.28 46.07 24.21
N ALA A 404 4.88 44.96 23.82
CA ALA A 404 4.32 43.62 23.96
C ALA A 404 5.01 42.89 25.13
N THR A 405 4.22 42.43 26.10
CA THR A 405 4.73 41.80 27.33
C THR A 405 4.16 40.39 27.48
N ILE A 406 5.05 39.40 27.56
CA ILE A 406 4.75 38.04 27.99
C ILE A 406 4.86 37.99 29.51
N THR A 407 3.87 37.41 30.17
CA THR A 407 3.89 37.13 31.61
C THR A 407 3.91 35.62 31.80
N LEU A 408 4.85 35.12 32.60
CA LEU A 408 5.03 33.70 32.91
C LEU A 408 5.00 33.50 34.44
N PRO A 409 4.35 32.46 34.96
CA PRO A 409 4.42 32.16 36.40
C PRO A 409 5.86 31.76 36.77
N ARG A 410 6.29 32.14 37.99
CA ARG A 410 7.66 31.85 38.46
C ARG A 410 7.92 30.34 38.58
N ASP A 411 6.88 29.57 38.89
CA ASP A 411 6.92 28.11 39.04
C ASP A 411 6.77 27.36 37.70
N ALA A 412 6.83 28.05 36.55
CA ALA A 412 6.80 27.41 35.23
C ALA A 412 7.88 26.31 35.08
N ARG A 413 8.89 26.29 35.96
CA ARG A 413 9.88 25.21 36.10
C ARG A 413 9.29 23.85 36.52
N GLU A 414 8.21 23.83 37.30
CA GLU A 414 7.60 22.61 37.85
C GLU A 414 6.45 22.05 36.99
N ALA A 415 5.65 22.91 36.35
CA ALA A 415 4.55 22.48 35.49
C ALA A 415 5.02 21.72 34.24
N ILE A 416 6.26 21.95 33.80
CA ILE A 416 6.84 21.36 32.58
C ILE A 416 7.38 19.94 32.80
N HIS A 417 7.57 19.51 34.05
CA HIS A 417 7.99 18.14 34.37
C HIS A 417 6.82 17.18 34.66
N ALA A 418 5.58 17.68 34.72
CA ALA A 418 4.39 16.90 35.06
C ALA A 418 3.49 16.56 33.86
N ALA A 419 3.84 17.02 32.65
CA ALA A 419 3.18 16.73 31.38
C ALA A 419 4.17 16.00 30.47
#